data_AF-A0AAW5WVX8-F1
#
_entry.id   AF-A0AAW5WVX8-F1
#
_cell.length_a   1.000
_cell.length_b   1.000
_cell.length_c   1.000
_cell.angle_alpha   90.00
_cell.angle_beta   90.00
_cell.angle_gamma   90.00
#
_symmetry.space_group_name_H-M   'P 1'
#
loop_
_entity.id
_entity.type
_entity.pdbx_description
1 polymer ?
#
loop_
_entity_poly.entity_id
_entity_poly.type
_entity_poly.pdbx_seq_one_letter_code
_entity_poly.pdbx_strand_id
1 'polypeptide(L)'
;MKIEKEYYCDNCGKKLELYGQVYTHIGNEQLYCSPTCLVNYECSAFRTLDEAKKYLVQRGYKNAMNEKIPCTECEKELKANQPVFKDLDDYIYCSPECLLLYSYSYKETLNDVLTEIDKYGI
;
A
#
# COMPACT_ATOMS: atom_id res chain seq x y z
N MET A 1 18.40 -29.28 -16.52
CA MET A 1 17.31 -28.32 -16.72
C MET A 1 17.11 -27.61 -15.38
N LYS A 2 17.51 -26.34 -15.26
CA LYS A 2 17.18 -25.56 -14.06
C LYS A 2 15.70 -25.21 -14.18
N ILE A 3 14.86 -25.72 -13.28
CA ILE A 3 13.49 -25.23 -13.17
C ILE A 3 13.64 -23.83 -12.59
N GLU A 4 13.41 -22.81 -13.42
CA GLU A 4 13.28 -21.44 -12.91
C GLU A 4 11.98 -21.40 -12.11
N LYS A 5 12.09 -21.16 -10.81
CA LYS A 5 10.91 -20.94 -9.96
C LYS A 5 10.24 -19.66 -10.47
N GLU A 6 8.97 -19.78 -10.89
CA GLU A 6 8.17 -18.64 -11.33
C GLU A 6 7.54 -17.96 -10.11
N TYR A 7 7.38 -16.64 -10.20
CA TYR A 7 6.80 -15.81 -9.14
C TYR A 7 5.65 -15.00 -9.71
N TYR A 8 4.61 -14.79 -8.89
CA TYR A 8 3.39 -14.13 -9.31
C TYR A 8 2.97 -13.12 -8.25
N CYS A 9 2.27 -12.07 -8.67
CA CYS A 9 1.64 -11.12 -7.78
C CYS A 9 0.54 -11.81 -6.97
N ASP A 10 0.63 -11.78 -5.65
CA ASP A 10 -0.33 -12.47 -4.76
C ASP A 10 -1.74 -11.87 -4.83
N ASN A 11 -1.87 -10.60 -5.25
CA ASN A 11 -3.19 -9.97 -5.40
C ASN A 11 -3.83 -10.21 -6.79
N CYS A 12 -3.08 -10.05 -7.89
CA CYS A 12 -3.66 -10.07 -9.24
C CYS A 12 -3.21 -11.24 -10.13
N GLY A 13 -2.33 -12.11 -9.63
CA GLY A 13 -1.81 -13.27 -10.35
C GLY A 13 -0.88 -12.95 -11.52
N LYS A 14 -0.50 -11.69 -11.71
CA LYS A 14 0.43 -11.29 -12.78
C LYS A 14 1.81 -11.91 -12.53
N LYS A 15 2.40 -12.55 -13.55
CA LYS A 15 3.77 -13.06 -13.49
C LYS A 15 4.76 -11.90 -13.23
N LEU A 16 5.65 -12.12 -12.28
CA LEU A 16 6.70 -11.18 -11.88
C LEU A 16 8.00 -11.55 -12.58
N GLU A 17 8.79 -10.53 -12.94
CA GLU A 17 10.09 -10.70 -13.55
C GLU A 17 11.18 -10.56 -12.48
N LEU A 18 12.23 -11.39 -12.56
CA LEU A 18 13.30 -11.43 -11.55
C LEU A 18 13.97 -10.05 -11.31
N TYR A 19 14.07 -9.22 -12.34
CA TYR A 19 14.63 -7.87 -12.25
C TYR A 19 13.54 -6.77 -12.35
N GLY A 20 12.27 -7.17 -12.33
CA GLY A 20 11.14 -6.27 -12.29
C GLY A 20 10.96 -5.66 -10.90
N GLN A 21 10.35 -4.47 -10.86
CA GLN A 21 9.98 -3.83 -9.60
C GLN A 21 8.88 -4.64 -8.92
N VAL A 22 9.10 -4.98 -7.65
CA VAL A 22 8.11 -5.61 -6.78
C VAL A 22 7.97 -4.82 -5.48
N TYR A 23 6.84 -5.05 -4.83
CA TYR A 23 6.48 -4.43 -3.57
C TYR A 23 6.20 -5.53 -2.55
N THR A 24 6.75 -5.40 -1.35
CA THR A 24 6.54 -6.31 -0.22
C THR A 24 6.77 -5.57 1.10
N HIS A 25 6.35 -6.15 2.23
CA HIS A 25 6.61 -5.67 3.58
C HIS A 25 7.78 -6.41 4.22
N ILE A 26 8.49 -5.74 5.14
CA ILE A 26 9.46 -6.44 6.01
C ILE A 26 8.75 -7.58 6.74
N GLY A 27 9.24 -8.80 6.55
CA GLY A 27 8.70 -9.98 7.23
C GLY A 27 7.48 -10.61 6.55
N ASN A 28 7.12 -10.19 5.34
CA ASN A 28 6.08 -10.83 4.54
C ASN A 28 6.70 -11.50 3.30
N GLU A 29 6.34 -12.76 3.03
CA GLU A 29 6.77 -13.49 1.82
C GLU A 29 5.96 -13.10 0.57
N GLN A 30 4.87 -12.34 0.75
CA GLN A 30 4.00 -11.95 -0.35
C GLN A 30 4.64 -10.90 -1.26
N LEU A 31 4.36 -11.03 -2.56
CA LEU A 31 4.94 -10.23 -3.63
C LEU A 31 3.83 -9.54 -4.41
N TYR A 32 3.99 -8.23 -4.64
CA TYR A 32 3.00 -7.43 -5.34
C TYR A 32 3.61 -6.69 -6.52
N CYS A 33 2.91 -6.68 -7.66
CA CYS A 33 3.41 -6.03 -8.89
C CYS A 33 3.24 -4.51 -8.90
N SER A 34 2.51 -3.93 -7.93
CA SER A 34 2.28 -2.50 -7.84
C SER A 34 1.88 -2.08 -6.42
N PRO A 35 2.02 -0.78 -6.07
CA PRO A 35 1.51 -0.23 -4.83
C PRO A 35 0.03 -0.52 -4.62
N THR A 36 -0.76 -0.40 -5.67
CA THR A 36 -2.20 -0.67 -5.63
C THR A 36 -2.49 -2.13 -5.30
N CYS A 37 -1.72 -3.08 -5.84
CA CYS A 37 -1.91 -4.49 -5.55
C CYS A 37 -1.61 -4.82 -4.08
N LEU A 38 -0.58 -4.18 -3.53
CA LEU A 38 -0.23 -4.32 -2.13
C LEU A 38 -1.28 -3.69 -1.21
N VAL A 39 -1.65 -2.43 -1.48
CA VAL A 39 -2.62 -1.68 -0.68
C VAL A 39 -4.02 -2.29 -0.73
N ASN A 40 -4.45 -2.84 -1.87
CA ASN A 40 -5.75 -3.52 -1.98
C ASN A 40 -5.83 -4.80 -1.14
N TYR A 41 -4.69 -5.45 -0.89
CA TYR A 41 -4.63 -6.65 -0.05
C TYR A 41 -4.64 -6.29 1.44
N GLU A 42 -3.88 -5.27 1.85
CA GLU A 42 -3.64 -4.99 3.27
C GLU A 42 -4.51 -3.88 3.87
N CYS A 43 -4.97 -2.92 3.07
CA CYS A 43 -5.55 -1.69 3.58
C CYS A 43 -7.01 -1.53 3.20
N SER A 44 -7.80 -1.05 4.16
CA SER A 44 -9.17 -0.58 3.90
C SER A 44 -9.10 0.74 3.14
N ALA A 45 -9.05 0.69 1.81
CA ALA A 45 -9.16 1.89 1.00
C ALA A 45 -10.58 2.47 1.11
N PHE A 46 -10.69 3.77 1.44
CA PHE A 46 -11.93 4.49 1.22
C PHE A 46 -12.09 4.73 -0.28
N ARG A 47 -13.30 4.58 -0.81
CA ARG A 47 -13.55 4.92 -2.21
C ARG A 47 -13.44 6.41 -2.44
N THR A 48 -13.76 7.22 -1.41
CA THR A 48 -13.72 8.68 -1.49
C THR A 48 -13.30 9.36 -0.18
N LEU A 49 -12.90 10.65 -0.27
CA LEU A 49 -12.72 11.51 0.90
C LEU A 49 -13.98 11.61 1.78
N ASP A 50 -15.17 11.54 1.19
CA ASP A 50 -16.41 11.63 1.96
C ASP A 50 -16.64 10.38 2.81
N GLU A 51 -16.27 9.20 2.29
CA GLU A 51 -16.26 7.97 3.08
C GLU A 51 -15.24 8.05 4.22
N ALA A 52 -14.04 8.58 3.95
CA ALA A 52 -13.02 8.80 4.97
C ALA A 52 -13.50 9.74 6.08
N LYS A 53 -14.10 10.89 5.72
CA LYS A 53 -14.66 11.86 6.67
C LYS A 53 -15.76 11.27 7.53
N LYS A 54 -16.68 10.49 6.94
CA LYS A 54 -17.73 9.78 7.70
C LYS A 54 -17.14 8.81 8.72
N TYR A 55 -16.13 8.06 8.32
CA TYR A 55 -15.42 7.14 9.21
C TYR A 55 -14.72 7.88 10.37
N LEU A 56 -14.02 8.98 10.08
CA LEU A 56 -13.36 9.79 11.11
C LEU A 56 -14.36 10.35 12.13
N VAL A 57 -15.53 10.83 11.68
CA VAL A 57 -16.60 11.25 12.60
C VAL A 57 -17.07 10.09 13.49
N GLN A 58 -17.24 8.88 12.94
CA GLN A 58 -17.61 7.69 13.71
C GLN A 58 -16.57 7.33 14.78
N ARG A 59 -15.28 7.61 14.52
CA ARG A 59 -14.17 7.41 15.46
C ARG A 59 -14.02 8.51 16.51
N GLY A 60 -14.84 9.57 16.43
CA GLY A 60 -14.87 10.66 17.42
C GLY A 60 -14.12 11.93 17.00
N TYR A 61 -13.61 12.01 15.77
CA TYR A 61 -13.00 13.23 15.22
C TYR A 61 -14.10 14.24 14.87
N LYS A 62 -14.46 15.05 15.87
CA LYS A 62 -15.47 16.10 15.74
C LYS A 62 -15.03 17.08 14.66
N ASN A 63 -15.96 17.44 13.76
CA ASN A 63 -15.78 18.39 12.64
C ASN A 63 -15.05 17.88 11.39
N ALA A 64 -14.62 16.60 11.32
CA ALA A 64 -13.92 16.07 10.13
C ALA A 64 -14.68 16.31 8.79
N MET A 65 -16.01 16.39 8.82
CA MET A 65 -16.83 16.73 7.64
C MET A 65 -16.50 18.12 7.06
N ASN A 66 -16.23 19.10 7.92
CA ASN A 66 -15.99 20.50 7.56
C ASN A 66 -14.50 20.82 7.39
N GLU A 67 -13.62 19.92 7.84
CA GLU A 67 -12.18 20.13 7.77
C GLU A 67 -11.61 19.84 6.38
N LYS A 68 -10.58 20.60 6.04
CA LYS A 68 -9.68 20.27 4.96
C LYS A 68 -8.71 19.22 5.48
N ILE A 69 -8.69 18.06 4.85
CA ILE A 69 -7.79 16.98 5.22
C ILE A 69 -6.62 17.01 4.24
N PRO A 70 -5.37 17.20 4.69
CA PRO A 70 -4.18 17.06 3.86
C PRO A 70 -3.73 15.58 3.82
N CYS A 71 -2.99 15.24 2.76
CA CYS A 71 -2.33 13.94 2.68
C CYS A 71 -1.23 13.90 3.73
N THR A 72 -1.18 12.86 4.56
CA THR A 72 -0.16 12.73 5.61
C THR A 72 1.26 12.80 5.06
N GLU A 73 1.50 12.25 3.86
CA GLU A 73 2.84 12.19 3.28
C GLU A 73 3.22 13.44 2.49
N CYS A 74 2.38 13.85 1.53
CA CYS A 74 2.73 14.95 0.61
C CYS A 74 2.04 16.28 0.90
N GLU A 75 1.27 16.36 1.99
CA GLU A 75 0.55 17.54 2.50
C GLU A 75 -0.48 18.15 1.53
N LYS A 76 -0.66 17.57 0.34
CA LYS A 76 -1.65 18.04 -0.63
C LYS A 76 -3.06 17.92 -0.07
N GLU A 77 -3.83 18.99 -0.19
CA GLU A 77 -5.24 19.01 0.21
C GLU A 77 -6.04 17.99 -0.61
N LEU A 78 -6.77 17.13 0.10
CA LEU A 78 -7.61 16.12 -0.51
C LEU A 78 -8.91 16.74 -1.06
N LYS A 79 -9.31 16.32 -2.25
CA LYS A 79 -10.56 16.76 -2.90
C LYS A 79 -11.72 15.82 -2.58
N ALA A 80 -12.94 16.36 -2.60
CA ALA A 80 -14.15 15.54 -2.56
C ALA A 80 -14.16 14.53 -3.72
N ASN A 81 -14.68 13.32 -3.48
CA ASN A 81 -14.77 12.21 -4.45
C ASN A 81 -13.45 11.64 -5.01
N GLN A 82 -12.28 12.09 -4.54
CA GLN A 82 -11.03 11.42 -4.92
C GLN A 82 -10.84 10.13 -4.09
N PRO A 83 -10.20 9.08 -4.62
CA PRO A 83 -9.79 7.91 -3.83
C PRO A 83 -8.90 8.30 -2.66
N VAL A 84 -9.13 7.67 -1.51
CA VAL A 84 -8.40 7.97 -0.27
C VAL A 84 -8.01 6.68 0.42
N PHE A 85 -6.77 6.64 0.91
CA PHE A 85 -6.21 5.46 1.54
C PHE A 85 -5.95 5.77 3.01
N LYS A 86 -6.03 4.74 3.85
CA LYS A 86 -5.62 4.84 5.25
C LYS A 86 -4.73 3.68 5.64
N ASP A 87 -3.90 3.91 6.64
CA ASP A 87 -3.18 2.86 7.32
C ASP A 87 -4.00 2.32 8.53
N LEU A 88 -3.34 1.50 9.35
CA LEU A 88 -3.92 0.92 10.56
C LEU A 88 -4.16 1.97 11.65
N ASP A 89 -3.42 3.08 11.64
CA ASP A 89 -3.49 4.18 12.62
C ASP A 89 -4.44 5.31 12.17
N ASP A 90 -5.20 5.10 11.10
CA ASP A 90 -6.17 6.05 10.53
C ASP A 90 -5.52 7.32 9.91
N TYR A 91 -4.21 7.30 9.61
CA TYR A 91 -3.59 8.35 8.78
C TYR A 91 -4.12 8.29 7.35
N ILE A 92 -4.17 9.44 6.68
CA ILE A 92 -4.93 9.60 5.43
C ILE A 92 -3.99 9.97 4.28
N TYR A 93 -4.06 9.21 3.19
CA TYR A 93 -3.16 9.34 2.04
C TYR A 93 -3.94 9.54 0.74
N CYS A 94 -3.37 10.35 -0.18
CA CYS A 94 -3.99 10.66 -1.47
C CYS A 94 -3.70 9.63 -2.56
N SER A 95 -2.76 8.71 -2.34
CA SER A 95 -2.44 7.63 -3.28
C SER A 95 -1.80 6.44 -2.57
N PRO A 96 -1.81 5.25 -3.18
CA PRO A 96 -1.10 4.08 -2.66
C PRO A 96 0.39 4.36 -2.45
N GLU A 97 1.03 5.12 -3.35
CA GLU A 97 2.44 5.49 -3.24
C GLU A 97 2.72 6.33 -1.99
N CYS A 98 1.82 7.25 -1.65
CA CYS A 98 1.94 8.06 -0.43
C CYS A 98 1.79 7.19 0.83
N LEU A 99 0.97 6.14 0.78
CA LEU A 99 0.81 5.18 1.87
C LEU A 99 2.04 4.27 2.03
N LEU A 100 2.63 3.82 0.91
CA LEU A 100 3.80 2.92 0.94
C LEU A 100 5.03 3.49 1.64
N LEU A 101 5.22 4.82 1.61
CA LEU A 101 6.36 5.46 2.26
C LEU A 101 6.34 5.28 3.79
N TYR A 102 5.17 4.98 4.36
CA TYR A 102 4.99 4.81 5.80
C TYR A 102 4.94 3.36 6.26
N SER A 103 4.59 2.41 5.37
CA SER A 103 4.18 1.07 5.76
C SER A 103 5.29 0.01 5.85
N TYR A 104 6.56 0.40 6.02
CA TYR A 104 7.70 -0.54 5.96
C TYR A 104 7.73 -1.37 4.66
N SER A 105 7.25 -0.78 3.57
CA SER A 105 7.18 -1.44 2.26
C SER A 105 8.38 -1.04 1.41
N TYR A 106 9.01 -2.01 0.76
CA TYR A 106 10.19 -1.79 -0.08
C TYR A 106 9.77 -1.77 -1.54
N LYS A 107 10.35 -0.83 -2.28
CA LYS A 107 10.34 -0.84 -3.74
C LYS A 107 11.71 -1.34 -4.21
N GLU A 108 11.81 -2.62 -4.47
CA GLU A 108 13.06 -3.29 -4.85
C GLU A 108 12.85 -4.16 -6.09
N THR A 109 13.94 -4.74 -6.60
CA THR A 109 13.81 -5.78 -7.61
C THR A 109 13.39 -7.10 -6.95
N LEU A 110 12.68 -7.96 -7.68
CA LEU A 110 12.31 -9.28 -7.16
C LEU A 110 13.55 -10.07 -6.69
N ASN A 111 14.66 -9.97 -7.40
CA ASN A 111 15.91 -10.62 -7.03
C ASN A 111 16.44 -10.20 -5.66
N ASP A 112 16.36 -8.90 -5.34
CA ASP A 112 16.85 -8.37 -4.06
C ASP A 112 15.98 -8.88 -2.91
N VAL A 113 14.65 -8.82 -3.08
CA VAL A 113 13.69 -9.34 -2.10
C VAL A 113 13.90 -10.82 -1.83
N LEU A 114 14.02 -11.64 -2.89
CA LEU A 114 14.25 -13.08 -2.74
C LEU A 114 15.59 -13.39 -2.06
N THR A 115 16.63 -12.60 -2.35
CA THR A 115 17.94 -12.75 -1.70
C THR A 115 17.84 -12.51 -0.20
N GLU A 116 17.06 -11.52 0.23
CA GLU A 116 16.86 -11.23 1.65
C GLU A 116 15.97 -12.28 2.34
N ILE A 117 14.90 -12.78 1.68
CA ILE A 117 14.10 -13.91 2.18
C ILE A 117 14.98 -15.14 2.40
N ASP A 118 15.78 -15.53 1.40
CA ASP A 118 16.69 -16.69 1.49
C ASP A 118 17.74 -16.53 2.60
N LYS A 119 18.21 -15.30 2.84
CA LYS A 119 19.25 -14.99 3.81
C LYS A 119 18.75 -14.98 5.25
N TYR A 120 17.53 -14.50 5.49
CA TYR A 120 16.96 -14.42 6.85
C TYR A 120 16.02 -15.56 7.20
N GLY A 121 15.66 -16.43 6.23
CA GLY A 121 14.86 -17.62 6.46
C GLY A 121 13.51 -17.31 7.11
N ILE A 122 12.87 -16.23 6.64
CA ILE A 122 11.48 -15.89 6.98
C ILE A 122 10.58 -16.93 6.32
#